data_AF-A0A3N2FCE0-F1
#
_entry.id   AF-A0A3N2FCE0-F1
#
_cell.length_a   1.000
_cell.length_b   1.000
_cell.length_c   1.000
_cell.angle_alpha   90.00
_cell.angle_beta   90.00
_cell.angle_gamma   90.00
#
_symmetry.space_group_name_H-M   'P 1'
#
loop_
_entity.id
_entity.type
_entity.pdbx_description
1 polymer ?
#
loop_
_entity_poly.entity_id
_entity_poly.type
_entity_poly.pdbx_seq_one_letter_code
_entity_poly.pdbx_strand_id
1 'polypeptide(L)'
;MHADSDDASAERVRAALAETAARLLRAVATGDRAAFAELFDRFGGLFSASIATVHADASTRDRLCTEAFAAVWRRAREGARAPEPVLWLLEVLCETLGSSREGSRRPLAEGLLALACPDRELLLLAVAGRYSQPEIAALTGVRESRLRAVLRDALGSLRGGLGDGRLTA
;
A
#
# COMPACT_ATOMS: atom_id res chain seq x y z
N MET A 1 16.64 -26.71 3.23
CA MET A 1 17.52 -25.90 4.12
C MET A 1 17.88 -24.52 3.55
N HIS A 2 17.62 -24.19 2.26
CA HIS A 2 17.85 -22.84 1.69
C HIS A 2 16.68 -21.85 1.92
N ALA A 3 15.44 -22.33 2.11
CA ALA A 3 14.26 -21.47 2.24
C ALA A 3 14.23 -20.65 3.56
N ASP A 4 14.70 -21.22 4.68
CA ASP A 4 14.71 -20.53 5.98
C ASP A 4 15.72 -19.36 6.03
N SER A 5 16.84 -19.45 5.30
CA SER A 5 17.83 -18.36 5.26
C SER A 5 17.36 -17.18 4.42
N ASP A 6 16.60 -17.45 3.35
CA ASP A 6 16.06 -16.44 2.46
C ASP A 6 14.94 -15.66 3.16
N ASP A 7 14.05 -16.36 3.89
CA ASP A 7 12.97 -15.72 4.64
C ASP A 7 13.49 -14.81 5.77
N ALA A 8 14.47 -15.28 6.54
CA ALA A 8 15.11 -14.47 7.58
C ALA A 8 15.83 -13.24 7.02
N SER A 9 16.40 -13.35 5.82
CA SER A 9 17.05 -12.22 5.15
C SER A 9 16.03 -11.21 4.62
N ALA A 10 14.95 -11.70 4.00
CA ALA A 10 13.86 -10.86 3.53
C ALA A 10 13.19 -10.13 4.71
N GLU A 11 13.03 -10.79 5.86
CA GLU A 11 12.49 -10.20 7.08
C GLU A 11 13.36 -9.05 7.61
N ARG A 12 14.68 -9.26 7.66
CA ARG A 12 15.63 -8.19 8.03
C ARG A 12 15.55 -7.01 7.07
N VAL A 13 15.43 -7.25 5.76
CA VAL A 13 15.30 -6.18 4.76
C VAL A 13 14.02 -5.38 4.99
N ARG A 14 12.91 -6.04 5.32
CA ARG A 14 11.63 -5.37 5.60
C ARG A 14 11.66 -4.55 6.88
N ALA A 15 12.23 -5.08 7.95
CA ALA A 15 12.45 -4.33 9.18
C ALA A 15 13.33 -3.09 8.94
N ALA A 16 14.40 -3.23 8.13
CA ALA A 16 15.24 -2.11 7.74
C ALA A 16 14.49 -1.07 6.90
N LEU A 17 13.53 -1.50 6.05
CA LEU A 17 12.68 -0.58 5.29
C LEU A 17 11.74 0.21 6.21
N ALA A 18 11.15 -0.43 7.21
CA ALA A 18 10.30 0.24 8.21
C ALA A 18 11.09 1.27 9.04
N GLU A 19 12.28 0.90 9.52
CA GLU A 19 13.20 1.80 10.23
C GLU A 19 13.59 2.99 9.34
N THR A 20 13.90 2.73 8.07
CA THR A 20 14.23 3.75 7.07
C THR A 20 13.06 4.70 6.84
N ALA A 21 11.84 4.18 6.69
CA ALA A 21 10.63 4.99 6.56
C ALA A 21 10.45 5.90 7.79
N ALA A 22 10.60 5.36 9.00
CA ALA A 22 10.46 6.12 10.24
C ALA A 22 11.46 7.28 10.30
N ARG A 23 12.74 7.00 10.01
CA ARG A 23 13.82 7.99 9.98
C ARG A 23 13.55 9.09 8.96
N LEU A 24 13.18 8.72 7.73
CA LEU A 24 12.93 9.67 6.65
C LEU A 24 11.71 10.53 6.95
N LEU A 25 10.59 9.94 7.40
CA LEU A 25 9.39 10.70 7.76
C LEU A 25 9.65 11.73 8.86
N ARG A 26 10.48 11.40 9.86
CA ARG A 26 10.91 12.35 10.90
C ARG A 26 11.69 13.54 10.32
N ALA A 27 12.58 13.30 9.36
CA ALA A 27 13.32 14.37 8.69
C ALA A 27 12.41 15.20 7.75
N VAL A 28 11.54 14.55 6.98
CA VAL A 28 10.57 15.23 6.11
C VAL A 28 9.62 16.11 6.94
N ALA A 29 9.23 15.68 8.14
CA ALA A 29 8.37 16.44 9.05
C ALA A 29 8.98 17.78 9.52
N THR A 30 10.30 17.97 9.40
CA THR A 30 11.00 19.23 9.68
C THR A 30 11.25 20.06 8.42
N GLY A 31 10.83 19.59 7.25
CA GLY A 31 10.99 20.27 5.96
C GLY A 31 12.24 19.86 5.17
N ASP A 32 12.88 18.75 5.51
CA ASP A 32 14.04 18.23 4.78
C ASP A 32 13.64 17.71 3.38
N ARG A 33 14.06 18.43 2.34
CA ARG A 33 13.79 18.08 0.93
C ARG A 33 14.66 16.92 0.44
N ALA A 34 15.87 16.76 0.96
CA ALA A 34 16.76 15.66 0.57
C ALA A 34 16.24 14.34 1.15
N ALA A 35 15.79 14.34 2.40
CA ALA A 35 15.11 13.19 2.99
C ALA A 35 13.83 12.82 2.24
N PHE A 36 13.09 13.81 1.74
CA PHE A 36 11.91 13.56 0.93
C PHE A 36 12.25 12.94 -0.43
N ALA A 37 13.33 13.39 -1.07
CA ALA A 37 13.83 12.77 -2.30
C ALA A 37 14.26 11.31 -2.06
N GLU A 38 15.00 11.02 -0.97
CA GLU A 38 15.35 9.64 -0.61
C GLU A 38 14.09 8.79 -0.35
N LEU A 39 13.08 9.35 0.32
CA LEU A 39 11.81 8.67 0.54
C LEU A 39 11.09 8.37 -0.78
N PHE A 40 11.09 9.32 -1.72
CA PHE A 40 10.56 9.10 -3.06
C PHE A 40 11.32 7.98 -3.79
N ASP A 41 12.64 7.98 -3.78
CA ASP A 41 13.45 6.95 -4.46
C ASP A 41 13.20 5.55 -3.88
N ARG A 42 13.03 5.45 -2.56
CA ARG A 42 12.78 4.18 -1.87
C ARG A 42 11.37 3.63 -2.07
N PHE A 43 10.35 4.49 -2.03
CA PHE A 43 8.93 4.08 -2.04
C PHE A 43 8.21 4.33 -3.37
N GLY A 44 8.82 5.06 -4.30
CA GLY A 44 8.22 5.41 -5.59
C GLY A 44 7.89 4.18 -6.44
N GLY A 45 8.75 3.17 -6.42
CA GLY A 45 8.49 1.90 -7.11
C GLY A 45 7.30 1.12 -6.51
N LEU A 46 7.09 1.22 -5.20
CA LEU A 46 5.94 0.64 -4.51
C LEU A 46 4.65 1.38 -4.88
N PHE A 47 4.66 2.71 -4.73
CA PHE A 47 3.51 3.55 -5.06
C PHE A 47 3.11 3.38 -6.52
N SER A 48 4.07 3.40 -7.44
CA SER A 48 3.81 3.23 -8.88
C SER A 48 3.19 1.87 -9.20
N ALA A 49 3.66 0.80 -8.58
CA ALA A 49 3.11 -0.54 -8.78
C ALA A 49 1.67 -0.63 -8.24
N SER A 50 1.43 -0.15 -7.02
CA SER A 50 0.11 -0.11 -6.41
C SER A 50 -0.87 0.79 -7.17
N ILE A 51 -0.44 1.93 -7.70
CA ILE A 51 -1.28 2.79 -8.53
C ILE A 51 -1.65 2.07 -9.84
N ALA A 52 -0.73 1.31 -10.43
CA ALA A 52 -0.96 0.56 -11.66
C ALA A 52 -1.93 -0.63 -11.51
N THR A 53 -2.13 -1.15 -10.29
CA THR A 53 -3.18 -2.16 -10.03
C THR A 53 -4.57 -1.55 -10.03
N VAL A 54 -4.70 -0.26 -9.76
CA VAL A 54 -5.99 0.43 -9.62
C VAL A 54 -6.37 1.15 -10.92
N HIS A 55 -5.41 1.82 -11.56
CA HIS A 55 -5.65 2.63 -12.75
C HIS A 55 -4.84 2.11 -13.96
N ALA A 56 -5.46 2.08 -15.14
CA ALA A 56 -4.80 1.64 -16.37
C ALA A 56 -4.08 2.80 -17.10
N ASP A 57 -4.71 3.98 -17.14
CA ASP A 57 -4.22 5.14 -17.87
C ASP A 57 -2.92 5.72 -17.28
N ALA A 58 -1.87 5.90 -18.10
CA ALA A 58 -0.57 6.37 -17.64
C ALA A 58 -0.61 7.79 -17.07
N SER A 59 -1.33 8.71 -17.71
CA SER A 59 -1.39 10.11 -17.27
C SER A 59 -2.02 10.26 -15.88
N THR A 60 -3.07 9.46 -15.62
CA THR A 60 -3.72 9.34 -14.32
C THR A 60 -2.76 8.78 -13.28
N ARG A 61 -1.97 7.75 -13.63
CA ARG A 61 -1.01 7.16 -12.71
C ARG A 61 0.09 8.14 -12.28
N ASP A 62 0.65 8.90 -13.22
CA ASP A 62 1.71 9.88 -12.94
C ASP A 62 1.20 11.02 -12.05
N ARG A 63 -0.01 11.51 -12.34
CA ARG A 63 -0.69 12.51 -11.51
C ARG A 63 -0.93 11.98 -10.09
N LEU A 64 -1.48 10.76 -9.95
CA LEU A 64 -1.75 10.16 -8.64
C LEU A 64 -0.47 9.91 -7.82
N CYS A 65 0.62 9.52 -8.47
CA CYS A 65 1.92 9.38 -7.81
C CYS A 65 2.36 10.72 -7.22
N THR A 66 2.28 11.79 -8.01
CA THR A 66 2.62 13.15 -7.58
C THR A 66 1.71 13.61 -6.44
N GLU A 67 0.40 13.40 -6.55
CA GLU A 67 -0.58 13.75 -5.51
C GLU A 67 -0.32 13.00 -4.20
N ALA A 68 -0.02 11.70 -4.27
CA ALA A 68 0.24 10.86 -3.12
C ALA A 68 1.51 11.33 -2.37
N PHE A 69 2.61 11.57 -3.08
CA PHE A 69 3.82 12.08 -2.46
C PHE A 69 3.66 13.52 -1.95
N ALA A 70 2.88 14.37 -2.63
CA ALA A 70 2.54 15.69 -2.12
C ALA A 70 1.70 15.59 -0.82
N ALA A 71 0.80 14.62 -0.71
CA ALA A 71 0.06 14.34 0.51
C ALA A 71 0.98 13.84 1.64
N VAL A 72 1.93 12.94 1.33
CA VAL A 72 2.97 12.49 2.27
C VAL A 72 3.76 13.68 2.81
N TRP A 73 4.22 14.60 1.95
CA TRP A 73 4.93 15.80 2.37
C TRP A 73 4.09 16.66 3.34
N ARG A 74 2.84 16.96 2.98
CA ARG A 74 1.96 17.81 3.81
C ARG A 74 1.66 17.19 5.18
N ARG A 75 1.54 15.86 5.24
CA ARG A 75 1.15 15.12 6.44
C ARG A 75 2.32 14.43 7.14
N ALA A 76 3.57 14.70 6.76
CA ALA A 76 4.75 14.00 7.26
C ALA A 76 4.86 14.01 8.81
N ARG A 77 4.32 15.03 9.50
CA ARG A 77 4.28 15.06 10.97
C ARG A 77 3.41 13.97 11.59
N GLU A 78 2.34 13.55 10.90
CA GLU A 78 1.53 12.40 11.30
C GLU A 78 2.34 11.12 11.10
N GLY A 79 2.92 10.94 9.92
CA GLY A 79 3.76 9.77 9.60
C GLY A 79 4.99 9.63 10.49
N ALA A 80 5.61 10.73 10.90
CA ALA A 80 6.73 10.74 11.85
C ALA A 80 6.37 10.21 13.24
N ARG A 81 5.07 10.21 13.59
CA ARG A 81 4.52 9.71 14.86
C ARG A 81 3.82 8.36 14.70
N ALA A 82 3.67 7.88 13.47
CA ALA A 82 2.97 6.62 13.20
C ALA A 82 3.78 5.44 13.78
N PRO A 83 3.15 4.49 14.49
CA PRO A 83 3.83 3.29 14.95
C PRO A 83 4.28 2.42 13.78
N GLU A 84 3.45 2.33 12.73
CA GLU A 84 3.71 1.59 11.50
C GLU A 84 3.91 2.56 10.31
N PRO A 85 5.12 3.10 10.11
CA PRO A 85 5.37 4.17 9.13
C PRO A 85 5.10 3.75 7.68
N VAL A 86 5.37 2.49 7.33
CA VAL A 86 5.08 1.96 5.99
C VAL A 86 3.57 1.79 5.79
N LEU A 87 2.85 1.34 6.82
CA LEU A 87 1.39 1.25 6.75
C LEU A 87 0.76 2.64 6.60
N TRP A 88 1.27 3.64 7.31
CA TRP A 88 0.85 5.03 7.15
C TRP A 88 1.11 5.58 5.74
N LEU A 89 2.26 5.27 5.13
CA LEU A 89 2.52 5.63 3.72
C LEU A 89 1.48 5.01 2.77
N LEU A 90 1.11 3.75 3.01
CA LEU A 90 0.10 3.06 2.21
C LEU A 90 -1.30 3.61 2.43
N GLU A 91 -1.62 4.02 3.65
CA GLU A 91 -2.87 4.69 3.98
C GLU A 91 -3.02 5.99 3.19
N VAL A 92 -1.99 6.86 3.21
CA VAL A 92 -1.96 8.09 2.41
C VAL A 92 -2.13 7.80 0.92
N LEU A 93 -1.48 6.74 0.42
CA LEU A 93 -1.63 6.29 -0.96
C LEU A 93 -3.08 5.89 -1.26
N CYS A 94 -3.67 5.02 -0.45
CA CYS A 94 -5.02 4.52 -0.66
C CYS A 94 -6.07 5.63 -0.55
N GLU A 95 -5.91 6.59 0.37
CA GLU A 95 -6.76 7.77 0.47
C GLU A 95 -6.69 8.65 -0.79
N THR A 96 -5.48 8.80 -1.35
CA THR A 96 -5.27 9.52 -2.61
C THR A 96 -5.99 8.82 -3.76
N LEU A 97 -5.86 7.49 -3.86
CA LEU A 97 -6.53 6.67 -4.86
C LEU A 97 -8.06 6.73 -4.74
N GLY A 98 -8.59 6.64 -3.51
CA GLY A 98 -10.02 6.69 -3.23
C GLY A 98 -10.65 8.05 -3.54
N SER A 99 -9.92 9.13 -3.27
CA SER A 99 -10.38 10.51 -3.51
C SER A 99 -10.43 10.88 -4.99
N SER A 100 -9.62 10.22 -5.84
CA SER A 100 -9.59 10.52 -7.28
C SER A 100 -10.81 9.93 -7.99
N ARG A 101 -11.66 10.81 -8.52
CA ARG A 101 -12.87 10.43 -9.30
C ARG A 101 -12.61 10.33 -10.80
N GLU A 102 -11.37 10.48 -11.23
CA GLU A 102 -10.99 10.65 -12.63
C GLU A 102 -10.19 9.45 -13.15
N GLY A 103 -10.45 9.08 -14.41
CA GLY A 103 -9.84 7.93 -15.08
C GLY A 103 -10.57 6.61 -14.84
N SER A 104 -10.53 5.71 -15.82
CA SER A 104 -11.11 4.38 -15.72
C SER A 104 -10.36 3.54 -14.69
N ARG A 105 -10.98 3.32 -13.53
CA ARG A 105 -10.53 2.34 -12.55
C ARG A 105 -10.69 0.93 -13.13
N ARG A 106 -9.77 0.03 -12.78
CA ARG A 106 -9.93 -1.38 -13.11
C ARG A 106 -11.15 -1.95 -12.35
N PRO A 107 -11.87 -2.95 -12.89
CA PRO A 107 -13.10 -3.47 -12.28
C PRO A 107 -12.94 -3.94 -10.81
N LEU A 108 -11.79 -4.52 -10.46
CA LEU A 108 -11.51 -4.98 -9.09
C LEU A 108 -11.11 -3.85 -8.13
N ALA A 109 -10.82 -2.67 -8.64
CA ALA A 109 -10.27 -1.58 -7.86
C ALA A 109 -11.32 -0.88 -7.00
N GLU A 110 -12.58 -0.85 -7.43
CA GLU A 110 -13.66 -0.22 -6.67
C GLU A 110 -13.94 -0.96 -5.36
N GLY A 111 -14.10 -2.29 -5.42
CA GLY A 111 -14.28 -3.12 -4.23
C GLY A 111 -13.07 -3.10 -3.30
N LEU A 112 -11.85 -3.04 -3.85
CA LEU A 112 -10.62 -2.94 -3.06
C LEU A 112 -10.58 -1.62 -2.27
N LEU A 113 -10.86 -0.49 -2.92
CA LEU A 113 -10.80 0.83 -2.28
C LEU A 113 -11.93 1.08 -1.28
N ALA A 114 -13.05 0.34 -1.37
CA ALA A 114 -14.15 0.41 -0.41
C ALA A 114 -13.81 -0.22 0.96
N LEU A 115 -12.73 -0.98 1.07
CA LEU A 115 -12.31 -1.61 2.32
C LEU A 115 -11.78 -0.57 3.32
N ALA A 116 -11.96 -0.87 4.61
CA ALA A 116 -11.46 -0.04 5.68
C ALA A 116 -9.93 -0.18 5.85
N CYS A 117 -9.30 0.81 6.48
CA CYS A 117 -7.92 0.68 6.94
C CYS A 117 -7.83 -0.33 8.09
N PRO A 118 -6.83 -1.23 8.13
CA PRO A 118 -5.71 -1.40 7.19
C PRO A 118 -5.98 -2.42 6.07
N ASP A 119 -7.17 -3.01 6.00
CA ASP A 119 -7.48 -4.15 5.12
C ASP A 119 -7.27 -3.80 3.63
N ARG A 120 -7.62 -2.57 3.26
CA ARG A 120 -7.37 -1.99 1.94
C ARG A 120 -5.88 -1.92 1.60
N GLU A 121 -5.06 -1.37 2.50
CA GLU A 121 -3.62 -1.19 2.35
C GLU A 121 -2.92 -2.55 2.19
N LEU A 122 -3.32 -3.52 3.02
CA LEU A 122 -2.81 -4.89 2.99
C LEU A 122 -3.14 -5.60 1.67
N LEU A 123 -4.38 -5.46 1.20
CA LEU A 123 -4.80 -6.08 -0.07
C LEU A 123 -4.21 -5.40 -1.29
N LEU A 124 -4.00 -4.09 -1.24
CA LEU A 124 -3.33 -3.38 -2.31
C LEU A 124 -1.92 -3.92 -2.54
N LEU A 125 -1.17 -4.18 -1.47
CA LEU A 125 0.16 -4.82 -1.55
C LEU A 125 0.09 -6.24 -2.13
N ALA A 126 -0.88 -7.03 -1.69
CA ALA A 126 -1.06 -8.40 -2.17
C ALA A 126 -1.40 -8.43 -3.67
N VAL A 127 -2.30 -7.55 -4.13
CA VAL A 127 -2.72 -7.46 -5.54
C VAL A 127 -1.62 -6.85 -6.42
N ALA A 128 -0.77 -5.96 -5.89
CA ALA A 128 0.42 -5.49 -6.60
C ALA A 128 1.40 -6.62 -6.91
N GLY A 129 1.28 -7.78 -6.24
CA GLY A 129 1.98 -9.01 -6.59
C GLY A 129 3.48 -8.99 -6.29
N ARG A 130 3.97 -7.98 -5.56
CA ARG A 130 5.38 -7.82 -5.23
C ARG A 130 5.77 -8.36 -3.86
N TYR A 131 4.78 -8.74 -3.04
CA TYR A 131 4.98 -9.14 -1.65
C TYR A 131 4.12 -10.35 -1.30
N SER A 132 4.72 -11.35 -0.66
CA SER A 132 4.03 -12.47 -0.06
C SER A 132 3.43 -12.10 1.30
N GLN A 133 2.58 -12.97 1.87
CA GLN A 133 1.88 -12.69 3.14
C GLN A 133 2.80 -12.38 4.32
N PRO A 134 3.84 -13.19 4.62
CA PRO A 134 4.80 -12.83 5.67
C PRO A 134 5.49 -11.50 5.37
N GLU A 135 5.73 -11.19 4.09
CA GLU A 135 6.40 -9.93 3.71
C GLU A 135 5.52 -8.71 3.96
N ILE A 136 4.24 -8.80 3.65
CA ILE A 136 3.26 -7.75 3.93
C ILE A 136 3.15 -7.54 5.44
N ALA A 137 3.04 -8.63 6.22
CA ALA A 137 2.94 -8.58 7.67
C ALA A 137 4.13 -7.84 8.30
N ALA A 138 5.34 -8.23 7.90
CA ALA A 138 6.58 -7.64 8.34
C ALA A 138 6.75 -6.16 7.95
N LEU A 139 6.38 -5.80 6.72
CA LEU A 139 6.44 -4.42 6.25
C LEU A 139 5.48 -3.49 6.99
N THR A 140 4.28 -3.99 7.28
CA THR A 140 3.18 -3.17 7.80
C THR A 140 3.03 -3.23 9.32
N GLY A 141 3.79 -4.09 10.00
CA GLY A 141 3.63 -4.36 11.44
C GLY A 141 2.36 -5.14 11.79
N VAL A 142 1.53 -5.48 10.80
CA VAL A 142 0.29 -6.24 11.00
C VAL A 142 0.60 -7.72 11.17
N ARG A 143 -0.05 -8.37 12.15
CA ARG A 143 0.09 -9.82 12.33
C ARG A 143 -0.37 -10.59 11.10
N GLU A 144 0.39 -11.60 10.68
CA GLU A 144 0.09 -12.44 9.52
C GLU A 144 -1.28 -13.14 9.62
N SER A 145 -1.70 -13.53 10.83
CA SER A 145 -3.02 -14.12 11.07
C SER A 145 -4.18 -13.18 10.70
N ARG A 146 -3.99 -11.87 10.90
CA ARG A 146 -4.93 -10.84 10.49
C ARG A 146 -4.95 -10.71 8.98
N LEU A 147 -3.78 -10.63 8.34
CA LEU A 147 -3.68 -10.55 6.88
C LEU A 147 -4.39 -11.72 6.18
N ARG A 148 -4.23 -12.94 6.70
CA ARG A 148 -4.96 -14.13 6.21
C ARG A 148 -6.47 -14.00 6.34
N ALA A 149 -6.95 -13.42 7.44
CA ALA A 149 -8.38 -13.18 7.62
C ALA A 149 -8.91 -12.18 6.60
N VAL A 150 -8.22 -11.05 6.43
CA VAL A 150 -8.55 -10.01 5.45
C VAL A 150 -8.60 -10.57 4.03
N LEU A 151 -7.58 -11.32 3.62
CA LEU A 151 -7.54 -11.96 2.29
C LEU A 151 -8.72 -12.89 2.08
N ARG A 152 -9.07 -13.69 3.09
CA ARG A 152 -10.21 -14.61 3.02
C ARG A 152 -11.53 -13.86 2.91
N ASP A 153 -11.71 -12.81 3.71
CA ASP A 153 -12.94 -12.03 3.77
C ASP A 153 -13.13 -11.25 2.46
N ALA A 154 -12.07 -10.62 1.93
CA ALA A 154 -12.12 -9.95 0.64
C ALA A 154 -12.38 -10.90 -0.53
N LEU A 155 -11.74 -12.08 -0.56
CA LEU A 155 -12.06 -13.11 -1.54
C LEU A 155 -13.49 -13.63 -1.39
N GLY A 156 -14.00 -13.71 -0.16
CA GLY A 156 -15.39 -14.02 0.15
C GLY A 156 -16.35 -12.99 -0.43
N SER A 157 -16.11 -11.70 -0.18
CA SER A 157 -16.91 -10.59 -0.71
C SER A 157 -16.87 -10.50 -2.24
N LEU A 158 -15.70 -10.70 -2.86
CA LEU A 158 -15.56 -10.74 -4.32
C LEU A 158 -16.33 -11.93 -4.93
N ARG A 159 -16.26 -13.11 -4.30
CA ARG A 159 -17.04 -14.28 -4.73
C ARG A 159 -18.54 -14.10 -4.49
N GLY A 160 -18.94 -13.46 -3.40
CA GLY A 160 -20.33 -13.15 -3.08
C GLY A 160 -20.94 -12.18 -4.09
N GLY A 161 -20.23 -11.10 -4.44
CA GLY A 161 -20.65 -10.15 -5.47
C GLY A 161 -20.73 -10.77 -6.88
N LEU A 162 -19.87 -11.76 -7.19
CA LEU A 162 -19.96 -12.55 -8.43
C LEU A 162 -21.05 -13.62 -8.38
N GLY A 163 -21.42 -14.10 -7.18
CA GLY A 163 -22.47 -15.09 -6.95
C GLY A 163 -23.88 -14.50 -6.97
N ASP A 164 -24.04 -13.22 -6.60
CA ASP A 164 -25.27 -12.45 -6.75
C ASP A 164 -25.50 -11.96 -8.19
N GLY A 165 -24.46 -12.06 -9.04
CA GLY A 165 -24.52 -11.85 -10.49
C GLY A 165 -25.17 -13.01 -11.26
N ARG A 166 -26.17 -13.69 -10.70
CA ARG A 166 -26.97 -14.68 -11.45
C ARG A 166 -28.15 -14.00 -12.15
N LEU A 167 -27.97 -13.84 -13.46
CA LEU A 167 -28.93 -14.25 -14.49
C LEU A 167 -30.35 -13.69 -14.38
N THR A 168 -30.56 -12.48 -14.91
CA THR A 168 -31.78 -12.19 -15.66
C THR A 168 -31.38 -11.81 -17.08
N ALA A 169 -31.94 -12.58 -18.01
CA ALA A 169 -31.82 -12.49 -19.46
C ALA A 169 -32.25 -11.12 -20.03
#